data_AF-A0A2U3LRT9-F1
#
_entry.id   AF-A0A2U3LRT9-F1
#
_cell.length_a   1.000
_cell.length_b   1.000
_cell.length_c   1.000
_cell.angle_alpha   90.00
_cell.angle_beta   90.00
_cell.angle_gamma   90.00
#
_symmetry.space_group_name_H-M   'P 1'
#
loop_
_entity.id
_entity.type
_entity.pdbx_description
1 polymer ?
#
loop_
_entity_poly.entity_id
_entity_poly.type
_entity_poly.pdbx_seq_one_letter_code
_entity_poly.pdbx_strand_id
1 'polypeptide(L)'
;MNDSKFRVLLYSDGSYQAFSAAVYTATLLRDMPNMHLTIVQVQNSDESSQGTEFSWKELRPKYKRYYWGCSTGKDYRWIDTWPVSPTQEWMKHVLDESAEAKQLYAEILTKTNEIYAKRKLDVTYEELCANVSFSDTTDIADTVKVIVDYISKNTFELVIMGTRGHSALNGVIFGSLSHSVLDKSPIPVMLIKKLPQDFIDDYLSHTES
;
A
#
# COMPACT_ATOMS: atom_id res chain seq x y z
N MET A 1 -22.09 -8.32 -23.30
CA MET A 1 -21.51 -7.01 -22.92
C MET A 1 -20.11 -7.31 -22.39
N ASN A 2 -19.11 -6.56 -22.83
CA ASN A 2 -17.71 -6.90 -22.59
C ASN A 2 -17.44 -6.92 -21.08
N ASP A 3 -17.22 -8.11 -20.52
CA ASP A 3 -16.90 -8.40 -19.11
C ASP A 3 -15.45 -7.98 -18.79
N SER A 4 -15.08 -6.79 -19.26
CA SER A 4 -13.74 -6.26 -19.21
C SER A 4 -13.49 -5.70 -17.82
N LYS A 5 -12.67 -6.44 -17.07
CA LYS A 5 -12.17 -6.06 -15.76
C LYS A 5 -11.26 -4.84 -15.90
N PHE A 6 -11.54 -3.79 -15.14
CA PHE A 6 -10.67 -2.61 -15.07
C PHE A 6 -9.56 -2.86 -14.05
N ARG A 7 -8.32 -3.12 -14.47
CA ARG A 7 -7.25 -3.60 -13.58
C ARG A 7 -6.39 -2.46 -13.05
N VAL A 8 -6.42 -2.23 -11.74
CA VAL A 8 -5.71 -1.15 -11.06
C VAL A 8 -4.61 -1.72 -10.18
N LEU A 9 -3.43 -1.13 -10.24
CA LEU A 9 -2.33 -1.41 -9.32
C LEU A 9 -2.24 -0.30 -8.27
N LEU A 10 -2.34 -0.63 -6.98
CA LEU A 10 -2.03 0.29 -5.88
C LEU A 10 -0.65 -0.06 -5.33
N TYR A 11 0.34 0.83 -5.52
CA TYR A 11 1.61 0.70 -4.84
C TYR A 11 1.52 1.27 -3.43
N SER A 12 2.06 0.54 -2.47
CA SER A 12 2.12 1.00 -1.10
C SER A 12 3.40 0.62 -0.37
N ASP A 13 3.97 1.59 0.33
CA ASP A 13 5.13 1.45 1.20
C ASP A 13 4.78 1.66 2.69
N GLY A 14 3.50 1.90 3.02
CA GLY A 14 3.05 2.20 4.38
C GLY A 14 3.27 3.65 4.83
N SER A 15 3.64 4.56 3.93
CA SER A 15 3.73 5.99 4.20
C SER A 15 2.35 6.66 4.31
N TYR A 16 2.31 7.90 4.82
CA TYR A 16 1.07 8.68 4.93
C TYR A 16 0.39 8.93 3.57
N GLN A 17 1.18 9.20 2.53
CA GLN A 17 0.67 9.41 1.18
C GLN A 17 0.20 8.09 0.55
N ALA A 18 0.86 6.97 0.88
CA ALA A 18 0.38 5.65 0.49
C ALA A 18 -0.94 5.27 1.21
N PHE A 19 -1.12 5.67 2.47
CA PHE A 19 -2.42 5.56 3.15
C PHE A 19 -3.49 6.40 2.45
N SER A 20 -3.19 7.66 2.14
CA SER A 20 -4.12 8.52 1.38
C SER A 20 -4.49 7.89 0.03
N ALA A 21 -3.52 7.30 -0.66
CA ALA A 21 -3.75 6.56 -1.90
C ALA A 21 -4.66 5.34 -1.70
N ALA A 22 -4.47 4.59 -0.61
CA ALA A 22 -5.31 3.45 -0.26
C ALA A 22 -6.75 3.85 0.06
N VAL A 23 -6.97 4.95 0.79
CA VAL A 23 -8.33 5.44 1.09
C VAL A 23 -9.03 5.89 -0.20
N TYR A 24 -8.34 6.66 -1.05
CA TYR A 24 -8.91 7.08 -2.33
C TYR A 24 -9.23 5.88 -3.23
N THR A 25 -8.36 4.88 -3.25
CA THR A 25 -8.56 3.64 -4.00
C THR A 25 -9.77 2.85 -3.48
N ALA A 26 -10.05 2.87 -2.18
CA ALA A 26 -11.25 2.25 -1.63
C ALA A 26 -12.53 2.92 -2.16
N THR A 27 -12.55 4.26 -2.27
CA THR A 27 -13.66 4.98 -2.92
C THR A 27 -13.86 4.53 -4.37
N LEU A 28 -12.78 4.44 -5.16
CA LEU A 28 -12.87 3.94 -6.54
C LEU A 28 -13.37 2.49 -6.59
N LEU A 29 -12.85 1.63 -5.71
CA LEU A 29 -13.26 0.24 -5.66
C LEU A 29 -14.75 0.11 -5.35
N ARG A 30 -15.25 0.90 -4.39
CA ARG A 30 -16.69 0.98 -4.06
C ARG A 30 -17.52 1.41 -5.26
N ASP A 31 -17.10 2.46 -5.96
CA ASP A 31 -17.89 3.13 -7.00
C ASP A 31 -17.74 2.46 -8.39
N MET A 32 -16.73 1.60 -8.59
CA MET A 32 -16.46 0.88 -9.84
C MET A 32 -16.60 -0.65 -9.66
N PRO A 33 -17.79 -1.22 -9.95
CA PRO A 33 -18.05 -2.66 -9.77
C PRO A 33 -17.13 -3.59 -10.61
N ASN A 34 -16.64 -3.14 -11.76
CA ASN A 34 -15.74 -3.92 -12.61
C ASN A 34 -14.25 -3.74 -12.28
N MET A 35 -13.91 -2.91 -11.29
CA MET A 35 -12.52 -2.69 -10.88
C MET A 35 -11.96 -3.92 -10.18
N HIS A 36 -10.78 -4.36 -10.61
CA HIS A 36 -9.95 -5.34 -9.93
C HIS A 36 -8.67 -4.67 -9.46
N LEU A 37 -8.43 -4.74 -8.16
CA LEU A 37 -7.32 -4.09 -7.49
C LEU A 37 -6.21 -5.10 -7.20
N THR A 38 -4.98 -4.77 -7.56
CA THR A 38 -3.78 -5.43 -7.08
C THR A 38 -2.99 -4.46 -6.21
N ILE A 39 -2.86 -4.76 -4.92
CA ILE A 39 -2.05 -4.00 -3.98
C ILE A 39 -0.65 -4.59 -3.98
N VAL A 40 0.36 -3.75 -4.20
CA VAL A 40 1.76 -4.15 -4.34
C VAL A 40 2.63 -3.46 -3.29
N GLN A 41 3.44 -4.25 -2.61
CA GLN A 41 4.53 -3.77 -1.76
C GLN A 41 5.87 -4.33 -2.27
N VAL A 42 6.94 -3.53 -2.19
CA VAL A 42 8.30 -3.97 -2.54
C VAL A 42 9.11 -4.17 -1.26
N GLN A 43 9.74 -5.32 -1.11
CA GLN A 43 10.68 -5.63 -0.02
C GLN A 43 12.11 -5.78 -0.55
N ASN A 44 13.08 -5.45 0.30
CA ASN A 44 14.50 -5.64 0.03
C ASN A 44 14.92 -7.09 0.30
N SER A 45 15.68 -7.66 -0.62
CA SER A 45 16.42 -8.89 -0.36
C SER A 45 17.82 -8.54 0.14
N ASP A 46 17.99 -8.20 1.43
CA ASP A 46 19.30 -8.32 2.07
C ASP A 46 19.19 -9.06 3.40
N GLU A 47 20.21 -9.89 3.61
CA GLU A 47 20.39 -11.01 4.52
C GLU A 47 19.60 -11.02 5.84
N SER A 48 18.78 -12.06 6.00
CA SER A 48 18.77 -12.86 7.23
C SER A 48 18.47 -12.17 8.57
N SER A 49 17.28 -11.60 8.81
CA SER A 49 16.79 -11.53 10.20
C SER A 49 15.26 -11.44 10.31
N GLN A 50 14.66 -12.56 10.76
CA GLN A 50 13.53 -12.61 11.68
C GLN A 50 12.33 -11.69 11.37
N GLY A 51 11.34 -12.22 10.65
CA GLY A 51 9.99 -11.67 10.67
C GLY A 51 9.53 -11.50 12.12
N THR A 52 9.29 -10.26 12.52
CA THR A 52 8.75 -9.90 13.82
C THR A 52 7.23 -9.91 13.69
N GLU A 53 6.58 -10.94 14.22
CA GLU A 53 5.13 -10.94 14.38
C GLU A 53 4.80 -10.26 15.72
N PHE A 54 4.21 -9.07 15.65
CA PHE A 54 3.65 -8.40 16.82
C PHE A 54 2.22 -8.91 17.05
N SER A 55 2.07 -9.87 17.97
CA SER A 55 0.78 -10.23 18.53
C SER A 55 0.45 -9.30 19.70
N TRP A 56 -0.55 -8.44 19.52
CA TRP A 56 -1.07 -7.53 20.56
C TRP A 56 -1.64 -8.26 21.79
N LYS A 57 -1.83 -9.59 21.73
CA LYS A 57 -2.30 -10.38 22.87
C LYS A 57 -1.21 -10.85 23.84
N GLU A 58 0.05 -10.95 23.43
CA GLU A 58 1.04 -11.73 24.22
C GLU A 58 2.41 -11.05 24.48
N LEU A 59 2.68 -9.85 23.96
CA LEU A 59 3.87 -9.03 24.28
C LEU A 59 5.22 -9.81 24.35
N ARG A 60 5.45 -10.85 23.52
CA ARG A 60 6.73 -11.57 23.44
C ARG A 60 7.04 -12.09 22.02
N PRO A 61 8.29 -11.98 21.53
CA PRO A 61 8.67 -12.46 20.20
C PRO A 61 8.89 -13.98 20.16
N LYS A 62 8.38 -14.64 19.11
CA LYS A 62 8.72 -16.02 18.73
C LYS A 62 9.11 -16.06 17.24
N TYR A 63 10.20 -16.77 16.93
CA TYR A 63 10.87 -16.73 15.62
C TYR A 63 10.62 -18.00 14.78
N LYS A 64 10.40 -17.86 13.45
CA LYS A 64 10.62 -18.91 12.42
C LYS A 64 10.81 -18.29 11.01
N ARG A 65 11.53 -19.00 10.11
CA ARG A 65 12.27 -18.50 8.93
C ARG A 65 11.88 -19.22 7.61
N TYR A 66 11.81 -18.52 6.46
CA TYR A 66 11.74 -19.11 5.09
C TYR A 66 12.36 -18.19 4.00
N TYR A 67 12.82 -18.78 2.87
CA TYR A 67 13.41 -18.13 1.67
C TYR A 67 12.73 -18.65 0.37
N TRP A 68 12.74 -17.88 -0.72
CA TRP A 68 12.23 -18.29 -2.06
C TRP A 68 13.24 -19.22 -2.77
N GLY A 69 12.84 -20.26 -3.51
CA GLY A 69 11.53 -20.51 -4.10
C GLY A 69 10.59 -21.44 -3.32
N CYS A 70 9.32 -21.38 -3.73
CA CYS A 70 8.27 -22.37 -3.49
C CYS A 70 7.92 -22.66 -2.02
N SER A 71 6.70 -22.32 -1.59
CA SER A 71 5.65 -23.33 -1.41
C SER A 71 4.38 -22.72 -0.79
N THR A 72 3.26 -23.20 -1.33
CA THR A 72 1.96 -23.30 -0.69
C THR A 72 2.07 -23.58 0.81
N GLY A 73 1.54 -22.69 1.64
CA GLY A 73 1.36 -23.00 3.06
C GLY A 73 1.41 -21.80 3.96
N LYS A 74 0.34 -21.00 3.94
CA LYS A 74 -0.40 -20.52 5.11
C LYS A 74 -1.53 -19.61 4.63
N ASP A 75 -2.72 -19.80 5.20
CA ASP A 75 -3.87 -18.89 5.10
C ASP A 75 -3.50 -17.53 5.70
N TYR A 76 -2.72 -16.73 4.96
CA TYR A 76 -2.58 -15.32 5.23
C TYR A 76 -3.83 -14.64 4.71
N ARG A 77 -4.74 -14.24 5.61
CA ARG A 77 -5.81 -13.33 5.23
C ARG A 77 -5.15 -11.98 5.07
N TRP A 78 -5.02 -11.52 3.83
CA TRP A 78 -4.45 -10.21 3.46
C TRP A 78 -5.04 -9.04 4.29
N ILE A 79 -6.24 -9.20 4.85
CA ILE A 79 -6.88 -8.24 5.77
C ILE A 79 -6.10 -8.04 7.08
N ASP A 80 -5.24 -8.99 7.45
CA ASP A 80 -4.43 -8.97 8.66
C ASP A 80 -3.09 -8.22 8.44
N THR A 81 -2.71 -7.93 7.19
CA THR A 81 -1.44 -7.27 6.83
C THR A 81 -1.59 -5.86 6.23
N TRP A 82 -2.77 -5.48 5.74
CA TRP A 82 -2.96 -4.18 5.06
C TRP A 82 -4.25 -3.45 5.48
N PRO A 83 -4.19 -2.16 5.89
CA PRO A 83 -3.09 -1.38 6.45
C PRO A 83 -3.22 -1.31 7.98
N VAL A 84 -2.96 -2.41 8.69
CA VAL A 84 -3.10 -2.42 10.16
C VAL A 84 -1.89 -1.79 10.87
N SER A 85 -0.78 -1.56 10.18
CA SER A 85 0.41 -0.94 10.78
C SER A 85 0.97 0.16 9.90
N PRO A 86 0.53 1.41 10.11
CA PRO A 86 1.43 2.55 10.16
C PRO A 86 2.91 2.20 10.38
N THR A 87 3.86 2.86 9.69
CA THR A 87 5.27 2.74 10.12
C THR A 87 5.45 3.32 11.51
N GLN A 88 6.44 2.82 12.28
CA GLN A 88 6.73 3.34 13.62
C GLN A 88 7.02 4.85 13.61
N GLU A 89 7.63 5.38 12.55
CA GLU A 89 7.87 6.81 12.39
C GLU A 89 6.58 7.59 12.19
N TRP A 90 5.65 7.09 11.36
CA TRP A 90 4.35 7.73 11.20
C TRP A 90 3.48 7.61 12.46
N MET A 91 3.54 6.47 13.16
CA MET A 91 2.91 6.33 14.49
C MET A 91 3.45 7.34 15.48
N LYS A 92 4.75 7.63 15.50
CA LYS A 92 5.28 8.67 16.41
C LYS A 92 4.60 10.02 16.16
N HIS A 93 4.42 10.40 14.90
CA HIS A 93 3.73 11.65 14.56
C HIS A 93 2.25 11.62 14.95
N VAL A 94 1.52 10.54 14.65
CA VAL A 94 0.11 10.40 15.06
C VAL A 94 -0.03 10.29 16.58
N LEU A 95 0.94 9.69 17.27
CA LEU A 95 0.99 9.56 18.72
C LEU A 95 1.25 10.91 19.41
N ASP A 96 1.97 11.82 18.74
CA ASP A 96 2.13 13.22 19.14
C ASP A 96 0.94 14.12 18.74
N GLU A 97 0.02 13.63 17.90
CA GLU A 97 -1.22 14.33 17.55
C GLU A 97 -2.30 14.22 18.65
N SER A 98 -3.31 15.09 18.53
CA SER A 98 -4.43 15.15 19.46
C SER A 98 -5.26 13.85 19.46
N ALA A 99 -6.02 13.62 20.53
CA ALA A 99 -6.87 12.43 20.63
C ALA A 99 -7.90 12.34 19.48
N GLU A 100 -8.36 13.49 19.00
CA GLU A 100 -9.30 13.62 17.89
C GLU A 100 -8.70 13.13 16.57
N ALA A 101 -7.43 13.46 16.27
CA ALA A 101 -6.76 13.02 15.05
C ALA A 101 -6.55 11.50 15.02
N LYS A 102 -6.21 10.90 16.18
CA LYS A 102 -6.10 9.44 16.33
C LYS A 102 -7.44 8.75 16.07
N GLN A 103 -8.51 9.30 16.63
CA GLN A 103 -9.86 8.76 16.45
C GLN A 103 -10.28 8.83 14.98
N LEU A 104 -10.06 9.98 14.33
CA LEU A 104 -10.36 10.16 12.91
C LEU A 104 -9.59 9.16 12.04
N TYR A 105 -8.29 8.99 12.29
CA TYR A 105 -7.50 8.00 11.55
C TYR A 105 -8.04 6.58 11.73
N ALA A 106 -8.34 6.18 12.96
CA ALA A 106 -8.86 4.85 13.26
C ALA A 106 -10.21 4.60 12.54
N GLU A 107 -11.06 5.62 12.44
CA GLU A 107 -12.33 5.56 11.74
C GLU A 107 -12.14 5.39 10.23
N ILE A 108 -11.29 6.22 9.61
CA ILE A 108 -10.96 6.12 8.18
C ILE A 108 -10.36 4.74 7.87
N LEU A 109 -9.43 4.27 8.71
CA LEU A 109 -8.80 2.97 8.55
C LEU A 109 -9.83 1.83 8.62
N THR A 110 -10.69 1.85 9.64
CA THR A 110 -11.74 0.84 9.83
C THR A 110 -12.63 0.77 8.59
N LYS A 111 -13.12 1.91 8.13
CA LYS A 111 -13.97 2.00 6.94
C LYS A 111 -13.29 1.51 5.66
N THR A 112 -12.02 1.89 5.48
CA THR A 112 -11.22 1.46 4.32
C THR A 112 -11.07 -0.07 4.29
N ASN A 113 -10.84 -0.67 5.46
CA ASN A 113 -10.74 -2.12 5.58
C ASN A 113 -12.07 -2.81 5.31
N GLU A 114 -13.19 -2.25 5.75
CA GLU A 114 -14.52 -2.77 5.46
C GLU A 114 -14.80 -2.80 3.96
N ILE A 115 -14.48 -1.73 3.22
CA ILE A 115 -14.65 -1.66 1.76
C ILE A 115 -13.82 -2.75 1.07
N TYR A 116 -12.53 -2.85 1.40
CA TYR A 116 -11.68 -3.89 0.83
C TYR A 116 -12.16 -5.30 1.19
N ALA A 117 -12.61 -5.51 2.42
CA ALA A 117 -13.10 -6.81 2.88
C ALA A 117 -14.37 -7.25 2.13
N LYS A 118 -15.30 -6.32 1.91
CA LYS A 118 -16.52 -6.56 1.12
C LYS A 118 -16.18 -6.95 -0.32
N ARG A 119 -15.16 -6.32 -0.91
CA ARG A 119 -14.72 -6.54 -2.29
C ARG A 119 -13.52 -7.51 -2.40
N LYS A 120 -13.31 -8.38 -1.40
CA LYS A 120 -12.13 -9.27 -1.31
C LYS A 120 -11.83 -10.14 -2.54
N LEU A 121 -12.84 -10.48 -3.35
CA LEU A 121 -12.66 -11.30 -4.55
C LEU A 121 -12.08 -10.49 -5.73
N ASP A 122 -12.22 -9.17 -5.67
CA ASP A 122 -11.68 -8.24 -6.66
C ASP A 122 -10.36 -7.61 -6.20
N VAL A 123 -9.89 -7.95 -4.99
CA VAL A 123 -8.65 -7.41 -4.40
C VAL A 123 -7.62 -8.53 -4.28
N THR A 124 -6.45 -8.31 -4.88
CA THR A 124 -5.28 -9.19 -4.77
C THR A 124 -4.14 -8.43 -4.09
N TYR A 125 -3.31 -9.13 -3.32
CA TYR A 125 -2.12 -8.56 -2.70
C TYR A 125 -0.88 -9.32 -3.17
N GLU A 126 0.17 -8.60 -3.54
CA GLU A 126 1.44 -9.16 -4.01
C GLU A 126 2.64 -8.44 -3.40
N GLU A 127 3.63 -9.22 -2.95
CA GLU A 127 4.92 -8.73 -2.49
C GLU A 127 5.96 -8.97 -3.57
N LEU A 128 6.65 -7.91 -3.97
CA LEU A 128 7.73 -7.98 -4.95
C LEU A 128 9.08 -7.82 -4.25
N CYS A 129 10.09 -8.54 -4.74
CA CYS A 129 11.45 -8.41 -4.24
C CYS A 129 12.28 -7.58 -5.21
N ALA A 130 12.95 -6.54 -4.69
CA ALA A 130 14.02 -5.86 -5.41
C ALA A 130 15.34 -6.58 -5.14
N ASN A 131 16.04 -6.98 -6.21
CA ASN A 131 17.41 -7.48 -6.11
C ASN A 131 18.30 -6.30 -5.73
N VAL A 132 18.60 -6.17 -4.43
CA VAL A 132 19.55 -5.17 -3.95
C VAL A 132 20.95 -5.65 -4.33
N SER A 133 21.66 -4.85 -5.12
CA SER A 133 23.04 -5.17 -5.48
C SER A 133 23.99 -4.75 -4.36
N PHE A 134 24.09 -5.50 -3.25
CA PHE A 134 25.12 -5.44 -2.17
C PHE A 134 25.62 -4.05 -1.66
N SER A 135 24.98 -2.94 -2.03
CA SER A 135 25.20 -1.62 -1.46
C SER A 135 24.03 -1.34 -0.53
N ASP A 136 24.33 -1.07 0.75
CA ASP A 136 23.42 -0.97 1.92
C ASP A 136 22.20 -0.02 1.82
N THR A 137 21.89 0.49 0.64
CA THR A 137 20.69 1.28 0.36
C THR A 137 19.95 0.62 -0.78
N THR A 138 18.66 0.30 -0.60
CA THR A 138 17.75 0.05 -1.73
C THR A 138 17.94 1.18 -2.72
N ASP A 139 18.50 0.87 -3.89
CA ASP A 139 18.49 1.87 -4.93
C ASP A 139 17.02 2.05 -5.33
N ILE A 140 16.53 3.28 -5.21
CA ILE A 140 15.21 3.66 -5.71
C ILE A 140 15.06 3.17 -7.16
N ALA A 141 16.15 3.14 -7.92
CA ALA A 141 16.19 2.57 -9.27
C ALA A 141 15.73 1.10 -9.32
N ASP A 142 16.12 0.25 -8.37
CA ASP A 142 15.74 -1.17 -8.34
C ASP A 142 14.25 -1.35 -8.03
N THR A 143 13.74 -0.57 -7.07
CA THR A 143 12.30 -0.56 -6.74
C THR A 143 11.48 -0.09 -7.94
N VAL A 144 11.90 1.00 -8.59
CA VAL A 144 11.26 1.51 -9.82
C VAL A 144 11.27 0.44 -10.90
N LYS A 145 12.42 -0.21 -11.13
CA LYS A 145 12.57 -1.25 -12.15
C LYS A 145 11.62 -2.41 -11.88
N VAL A 146 11.53 -2.90 -10.64
CA VAL A 146 10.63 -3.99 -10.27
C VAL A 146 9.17 -3.63 -10.48
N ILE A 147 8.75 -2.43 -10.06
CA ILE A 147 7.37 -1.96 -10.25
C ILE A 147 7.03 -1.85 -11.74
N VAL A 148 7.89 -1.21 -12.53
CA VAL A 148 7.67 -1.02 -13.98
C VAL A 148 7.72 -2.34 -14.73
N ASP A 149 8.63 -3.24 -14.40
CA ASP A 149 8.70 -4.59 -14.97
C ASP A 149 7.43 -5.38 -14.63
N TYR A 150 6.93 -5.27 -13.40
CA TYR A 150 5.70 -5.92 -12.97
C TYR A 150 4.47 -5.36 -13.69
N ILE A 151 4.37 -4.04 -13.83
CA ILE A 151 3.32 -3.38 -14.63
C ILE A 151 3.35 -3.88 -16.08
N SER A 152 4.54 -3.93 -16.69
CA SER A 152 4.71 -4.29 -18.10
C SER A 152 4.41 -5.76 -18.40
N LYS A 153 4.60 -6.65 -17.43
CA LYS A 153 4.33 -8.10 -17.56
C LYS A 153 2.87 -8.47 -17.29
N ASN A 154 2.10 -7.54 -16.75
CA ASN A 154 0.70 -7.74 -16.40
C ASN A 154 -0.19 -6.77 -17.19
N THR A 155 -1.50 -6.99 -17.17
CA THR A 155 -2.44 -6.07 -17.81
C THR A 155 -3.03 -5.16 -16.74
N PHE A 156 -2.46 -3.97 -16.56
CA PHE A 156 -3.02 -2.91 -15.72
C PHE A 156 -3.39 -1.71 -16.57
N GLU A 157 -4.40 -0.96 -16.16
CA GLU A 157 -4.89 0.24 -16.84
C GLU A 157 -4.59 1.53 -16.07
N LEU A 158 -4.32 1.40 -14.77
CA LEU A 158 -3.99 2.51 -13.88
C LEU A 158 -3.06 2.06 -12.77
N VAL A 159 -2.05 2.88 -12.48
CA VAL A 159 -1.29 2.81 -11.23
C VAL A 159 -1.78 3.91 -10.30
N ILE A 160 -2.03 3.58 -9.04
CA ILE A 160 -2.28 4.54 -7.97
C ILE A 160 -1.15 4.43 -6.96
N MET A 161 -0.60 5.56 -6.54
CA MET A 161 0.42 5.60 -5.48
C MET A 161 0.45 6.93 -4.75
N GLY A 162 1.10 6.95 -3.59
CA GLY A 162 1.39 8.19 -2.89
C GLY A 162 2.36 9.08 -3.68
N THR A 163 2.21 10.40 -3.56
CA THR A 163 3.18 11.38 -4.11
C THR A 163 4.56 11.31 -3.46
N ARG A 164 4.67 10.67 -2.29
CA ARG A 164 5.92 10.54 -1.52
C ARG A 164 5.90 9.22 -0.75
N GLY A 165 7.10 8.76 -0.38
CA GLY A 165 7.31 7.64 0.53
C GLY A 165 8.13 8.08 1.77
N HIS A 166 8.65 7.11 2.52
CA HIS A 166 9.35 7.36 3.80
C HIS A 166 10.60 8.26 3.70
N SER A 167 11.33 8.21 2.58
CA SER A 167 12.62 8.92 2.43
C SER A 167 12.51 10.32 1.80
N ALA A 168 11.32 10.90 1.70
CA ALA A 168 11.13 12.16 0.97
C ALA A 168 11.61 13.39 1.77
N LEU A 169 12.45 14.22 1.15
CA LEU A 169 12.91 15.48 1.72
C LEU A 169 11.75 16.50 1.85
N ASN A 170 11.77 17.29 2.93
CA ASN A 170 10.82 18.37 3.16
C ASN A 170 10.90 19.42 2.03
N GLY A 171 9.75 19.79 1.44
CA GLY A 171 9.64 20.80 0.38
C GLY A 171 9.49 20.29 -1.07
N VAL A 172 9.75 19.00 -1.37
CA VAL A 172 9.71 18.48 -2.75
C VAL A 172 8.34 17.93 -3.13
N ILE A 173 7.64 18.44 -4.14
CA ILE A 173 6.25 18.02 -4.47
C ILE A 173 6.11 16.50 -4.70
N PHE A 174 7.10 15.85 -5.32
CA PHE A 174 7.14 14.41 -5.60
C PHE A 174 8.33 13.72 -4.93
N GLY A 175 8.15 12.49 -4.44
CA GLY A 175 9.25 11.63 -4.04
C GLY A 175 9.94 11.00 -5.24
N SER A 176 11.23 10.69 -5.12
CA SER A 176 12.05 10.16 -6.22
C SER A 176 11.48 8.88 -6.84
N LEU A 177 10.88 8.01 -6.02
CA LEU A 177 10.18 6.79 -6.47
C LEU A 177 8.95 7.15 -7.32
N SER A 178 8.03 7.95 -6.78
CA SER A 178 6.80 8.34 -7.47
C SER A 178 7.05 9.09 -8.78
N HIS A 179 8.07 9.95 -8.81
CA HIS A 179 8.46 10.67 -10.02
C HIS A 179 9.03 9.71 -11.07
N SER A 180 9.91 8.79 -10.67
CA SER A 180 10.50 7.81 -11.57
C SER A 180 9.48 6.80 -12.11
N VAL A 181 8.50 6.39 -11.31
CA VAL A 181 7.38 5.55 -11.77
C VAL A 181 6.47 6.32 -12.72
N LEU A 182 6.12 7.57 -12.40
CA LEU A 182 5.34 8.43 -13.29
C LEU A 182 6.00 8.61 -14.66
N ASP A 183 7.33 8.81 -14.67
CA ASP A 183 8.11 9.01 -15.90
C ASP A 183 8.27 7.72 -16.73
N LYS A 184 8.45 6.57 -16.09
CA LYS A 184 8.77 5.30 -16.77
C LYS A 184 7.59 4.36 -16.96
N SER A 185 6.45 4.61 -16.33
CA SER A 185 5.28 3.74 -16.43
C SER A 185 4.73 3.73 -17.86
N PRO A 186 4.44 2.55 -18.44
CA PRO A 186 3.81 2.45 -19.76
C PRO A 186 2.31 2.80 -19.73
N ILE A 187 1.72 3.01 -18.54
CA ILE A 187 0.30 3.29 -18.32
C ILE A 187 0.11 4.51 -17.40
N PRO A 188 -1.10 5.12 -17.37
CA PRO A 188 -1.38 6.25 -16.50
C PRO A 188 -1.05 5.99 -15.02
N VAL A 189 -0.48 7.00 -14.36
CA VAL A 189 -0.17 6.98 -12.92
C VAL A 189 -0.93 8.12 -12.23
N MET A 190 -1.75 7.75 -11.25
CA MET A 190 -2.48 8.67 -10.38
C MET A 190 -1.72 8.82 -9.06
N LEU A 191 -1.33 10.06 -8.75
CA LEU A 191 -0.59 10.38 -7.55
C LEU A 191 -1.49 11.04 -6.51
N ILE A 192 -1.55 10.45 -5.32
CA ILE A 192 -2.35 10.96 -4.20
C ILE A 192 -1.44 11.62 -3.17
N LYS A 193 -1.75 12.86 -2.79
CA LYS A 193 -0.93 13.65 -1.84
C LYS A 193 -1.51 13.63 -0.44
N LYS A 194 -2.68 14.22 -0.29
CA LYS A 194 -3.42 14.32 0.95
C LYS A 194 -4.89 14.34 0.58
N LEU A 195 -5.71 13.72 1.41
CA LEU A 195 -7.16 13.77 1.27
C LEU A 195 -7.66 15.14 1.75
N PRO A 196 -8.39 15.89 0.92
CA PRO A 196 -9.11 17.08 1.35
C PRO A 196 -10.08 16.76 2.51
N GLN A 197 -10.39 17.75 3.35
CA GLN A 197 -11.27 17.52 4.51
C GLN A 197 -12.69 17.16 4.09
N ASP A 198 -13.22 17.83 3.07
CA ASP A 198 -14.51 17.55 2.46
C ASP A 198 -14.58 16.12 1.89
N PHE A 199 -13.48 15.63 1.30
CA PHE A 199 -13.38 14.22 0.91
C PHE A 199 -13.47 13.30 2.12
N ILE A 200 -12.78 13.60 3.22
CA ILE A 200 -12.81 12.76 4.43
C ILE A 200 -14.22 12.76 5.05
N ASP A 201 -14.85 13.93 5.15
CA ASP A 201 -16.18 14.09 5.72
C ASP A 201 -17.21 13.29 4.91
N ASP A 202 -17.17 13.43 3.57
CA ASP A 202 -18.01 12.64 2.66
C ASP A 202 -17.69 11.14 2.75
N TYR A 203 -16.40 10.80 2.75
CA TYR A 203 -15.95 9.43 2.84
C TYR A 203 -16.47 8.77 4.10
N LEU A 204 -16.50 9.45 5.25
CA LEU A 204 -16.99 8.93 6.52
C LEU A 204 -18.53 8.95 6.63
N SER A 205 -19.22 9.92 6.01
CA SER A 205 -20.69 9.99 6.09
C SER A 205 -21.43 8.89 5.34
N HIS A 206 -20.80 8.27 4.33
CA HIS A 206 -21.43 7.20 3.55
C HIS A 206 -21.65 5.93 4.38
N THR A 207 -22.87 5.65 4.84
CA THR A 207 -23.17 4.35 5.44
C THR A 207 -23.22 3.28 4.37
N GLU A 208 -22.30 2.34 4.49
CA GLU A 208 -22.19 1.12 3.71
C GLU A 208 -23.48 0.29 3.83
N SER A 209 -24.44 0.48 2.90
CA SER A 209 -25.74 -0.21 2.87
C SER A 209 -25.63 -1.68 2.45
#